data_AF-A0AA91LRN6-F1
#
_entry.id   AF-A0AA91LRN6-F1
#
_cell.length_a   1.000
_cell.length_b   1.000
_cell.length_c   1.000
_cell.angle_alpha   90.00
_cell.angle_beta   90.00
_cell.angle_gamma   90.00
#
_symmetry.space_group_name_H-M   'P 1'
#
loop_
_entity.id
_entity.type
_entity.pdbx_description
1 polymer ?
#
loop_
_entity_poly.entity_id
_entity_poly.type
_entity_poly.pdbx_seq_one_letter_code
_entity_poly.pdbx_strand_id
1 'polypeptide(L)'
;MTQKPSDLPALWRVGYYADPFGFTPLDLYSFNHRFDDIHHRFRTLYCAALPETCLREVLADFRPDLDAMRRHVERYGPEAADDFTPAPVTARWRAQHVLVPVDLRLDGPLIDLTDLSTRQKIEERHIELLVEHGLE
;
A
#
# COMPACT_ATOMS: atom_id res chain seq x y z
N MET A 1 5.92 6.13 24.71
CA MET A 1 7.22 5.44 24.80
C MET A 1 7.79 5.39 23.40
N THR A 2 8.96 5.97 23.15
CA THR A 2 9.60 5.99 21.83
C THR A 2 10.37 4.68 21.65
N GLN A 3 9.93 3.83 20.73
CA GLN A 3 10.55 2.53 20.46
C GLN A 3 11.94 2.75 19.83
N LYS A 4 12.97 2.06 20.33
CA LYS A 4 14.33 2.16 19.75
C LYS A 4 14.38 1.41 18.42
N PRO A 5 15.14 1.89 17.41
CA PRO A 5 15.21 1.28 16.09
C PRO A 5 15.66 -0.20 16.09
N SER A 6 16.43 -0.64 17.10
CA SER A 6 16.94 -2.00 17.22
C SER A 6 15.91 -3.07 17.57
N ASP A 7 14.72 -2.65 18.02
CA ASP A 7 13.67 -3.57 18.49
C ASP A 7 12.54 -3.72 17.45
N LEU A 8 12.70 -3.13 16.27
CA LEU A 8 11.71 -3.22 15.21
C LEU A 8 11.78 -4.61 14.55
N PRO A 9 10.62 -5.25 14.31
CA PRO A 9 10.59 -6.52 13.61
C PRO A 9 11.17 -6.36 12.20
N ALA A 10 11.75 -7.43 11.68
CA ALA A 10 12.20 -7.48 10.29
C ALA A 10 11.06 -7.06 9.37
N LEU A 11 11.34 -6.11 8.48
CA LEU A 11 10.37 -5.62 7.51
C LEU A 11 10.62 -6.26 6.15
N TRP A 12 9.60 -6.23 5.33
CA TRP A 12 9.59 -6.76 3.98
C TRP A 12 9.02 -5.74 3.02
N ARG A 13 9.43 -5.82 1.76
CA ARG A 13 8.95 -4.96 0.69
C ARG A 13 8.96 -5.71 -0.63
N VAL A 14 7.96 -5.44 -1.45
CA VAL A 14 8.01 -5.75 -2.88
C VAL A 14 8.44 -4.48 -3.61
N GLY A 15 9.55 -4.55 -4.35
CA GLY A 15 10.12 -3.43 -5.09
C GLY A 15 10.55 -3.82 -6.50
N TYR A 16 10.96 -2.83 -7.30
CA TYR A 16 11.48 -3.09 -8.64
C TYR A 16 12.88 -3.70 -8.58
N TYR A 17 13.15 -4.76 -9.34
CA TYR A 17 14.37 -5.57 -9.22
C TYR A 17 15.68 -4.78 -9.31
N ALA A 18 15.73 -3.70 -10.10
CA ALA A 18 16.95 -2.92 -10.31
C ALA A 18 17.30 -2.04 -9.09
N ASP A 19 16.31 -1.61 -8.33
CA ASP A 19 16.46 -0.84 -7.10
C ASP A 19 15.22 -1.05 -6.22
N PRO A 20 15.17 -2.13 -5.42
CA PRO A 20 13.96 -2.50 -4.70
C PRO A 20 13.65 -1.56 -3.53
N PHE A 21 14.63 -0.78 -3.06
CA PHE A 21 14.46 0.22 -2.00
C PHE A 21 14.29 1.64 -2.55
N GLY A 22 14.52 1.82 -3.85
CA GLY A 22 14.29 3.06 -4.56
C GLY A 22 12.84 3.54 -4.45
N PHE A 23 12.70 4.85 -4.34
CA PHE A 23 11.42 5.50 -4.56
C PHE A 23 11.07 5.43 -6.05
N THR A 24 9.79 5.26 -6.36
CA THR A 24 9.30 5.48 -7.71
C THR A 24 9.74 6.87 -8.21
N PRO A 25 10.21 6.98 -9.47
CA PRO A 25 10.56 8.27 -10.08
C PRO A 25 9.45 9.30 -9.87
N LEU A 26 9.84 10.55 -9.58
CA LEU A 26 8.89 11.58 -9.15
C LEU A 26 7.83 11.87 -10.23
N ASP A 27 8.22 11.82 -11.50
CA ASP A 27 7.37 11.97 -12.68
C ASP A 27 6.32 10.85 -12.83
N LEU A 28 6.55 9.71 -12.17
CA LEU A 28 5.66 8.55 -12.17
C LEU A 28 4.93 8.37 -10.82
N TYR A 29 5.22 9.19 -9.81
CA TYR A 29 4.65 9.05 -8.47
C TYR A 29 3.23 9.67 -8.43
N SER A 30 2.22 8.87 -8.09
CA SER A 30 0.81 9.26 -8.15
C SER A 30 0.33 10.10 -6.97
N PHE A 31 1.00 10.03 -5.82
CA PHE A 31 0.59 10.67 -4.55
C PHE A 31 -0.86 10.34 -4.12
N ASN A 32 -1.36 9.15 -4.48
CA ASN A 32 -2.75 8.76 -4.26
C ASN A 32 -2.93 7.60 -3.27
N HIS A 33 -1.86 7.19 -2.57
CA HIS A 33 -1.95 6.14 -1.57
C HIS A 33 -2.24 6.69 -0.17
N ARG A 34 -2.71 5.82 0.73
CA ARG A 34 -3.26 6.16 2.06
C ARG A 34 -2.38 7.08 2.92
N PHE A 35 -1.07 7.00 2.76
CA PHE A 35 -0.09 7.73 3.58
C PHE A 35 0.82 8.63 2.73
N ASP A 36 0.41 8.95 1.50
CA ASP A 36 1.11 9.92 0.69
C ASP A 36 0.86 11.34 1.21
N ASP A 37 1.85 12.22 1.03
CA ASP A 37 1.72 13.62 1.38
C ASP A 37 0.87 14.36 0.36
N ILE A 38 -0.28 14.90 0.80
CA ILE A 38 -1.19 15.66 -0.06
C ILE A 38 -0.56 16.91 -0.69
N HIS A 39 0.54 17.40 -0.13
CA HIS A 39 1.30 18.55 -0.64
C HIS A 39 2.52 18.14 -1.47
N HIS A 40 2.69 16.86 -1.76
CA HIS A 40 3.74 16.28 -2.58
C HIS A 40 5.17 16.63 -2.12
N ARG A 41 5.37 16.88 -0.82
CA ARG A 41 6.65 17.30 -0.24
C ARG A 41 7.62 16.13 -0.08
N PHE A 42 7.11 14.92 0.09
CA PHE A 42 7.90 13.70 0.25
C PHE A 42 7.20 12.50 -0.39
N ARG A 43 8.00 11.49 -0.76
CA ARG A 43 7.54 10.20 -1.28
C ARG A 43 7.51 9.16 -0.16
N THR A 44 6.62 8.20 -0.27
CA THR A 44 6.40 7.17 0.75
C THR A 44 6.91 5.81 0.26
N LEU A 45 7.54 5.05 1.18
CA LEU A 45 7.86 3.65 0.94
C LEU A 45 6.98 2.77 1.83
N TYR A 46 6.29 1.83 1.20
CA TYR A 46 5.49 0.83 1.89
C TYR A 46 6.31 -0.43 2.17
N CYS A 47 6.23 -0.88 3.42
CA CYS A 47 6.84 -2.10 3.93
C CYS A 47 5.82 -2.81 4.83
N ALA A 48 5.97 -4.11 5.05
CA ALA A 48 5.15 -4.86 6.01
C ALA A 48 6.02 -5.75 6.90
N ALA A 49 5.50 -6.11 8.08
CA ALA A 49 6.18 -7.02 9.00
C ALA A 49 6.21 -8.48 8.50
N LEU A 50 5.31 -8.85 7.59
CA LEU A 50 5.22 -10.20 7.03
C LEU A 50 5.33 -10.17 5.49
N PRO A 51 6.09 -11.10 4.89
CA PRO A 51 6.16 -11.28 3.43
C PRO A 51 4.79 -11.37 2.75
N GLU A 52 3.88 -12.13 3.34
CA GLU A 52 2.56 -12.42 2.79
C GLU A 52 1.70 -11.15 2.76
N THR A 53 1.86 -10.27 3.75
CA THR A 53 1.17 -8.98 3.78
C THR A 53 1.67 -8.09 2.64
N CYS A 54 2.97 -8.03 2.39
CA CYS A 54 3.50 -7.28 1.23
C CYS A 54 2.91 -7.76 -0.09
N LEU A 55 2.87 -9.08 -0.29
CA LEU A 55 2.31 -9.67 -1.50
C LEU A 55 0.81 -9.38 -1.63
N ARG A 56 0.04 -9.45 -0.53
CA ARG A 56 -1.41 -9.16 -0.55
C ARG A 56 -1.73 -7.72 -0.90
N GLU A 57 -0.94 -6.77 -0.42
CA GLU A 57 -1.09 -5.35 -0.73
C GLU A 57 -0.75 -5.08 -2.20
N VAL A 58 0.38 -5.59 -2.69
CA VAL A 58 0.83 -5.36 -4.07
C VAL A 58 -0.03 -6.06 -5.11
N LEU A 59 -0.50 -7.27 -4.81
CA LEU A 59 -1.37 -8.04 -5.70
C LEU A 59 -2.84 -7.66 -5.52
N ALA A 60 -3.16 -6.64 -4.72
CA ALA A 60 -4.54 -6.29 -4.41
C ALA A 60 -5.34 -5.94 -5.67
N ASP A 61 -4.76 -5.14 -6.56
CA ASP A 61 -5.36 -4.69 -7.81
C ASP A 61 -5.51 -5.81 -8.84
N PHE A 62 -4.81 -6.93 -8.63
CA PHE A 62 -4.89 -8.12 -9.48
C PHE A 62 -5.92 -9.14 -8.98
N ARG A 63 -6.61 -8.85 -7.87
CA ARG A 63 -7.68 -9.73 -7.37
C ARG A 63 -8.89 -9.63 -8.32
N PRO A 64 -9.36 -10.77 -8.86
CA PRO A 64 -10.58 -10.75 -9.66
C PRO A 64 -11.78 -10.33 -8.80
N ASP A 65 -12.58 -9.38 -9.29
CA ASP A 65 -13.91 -9.10 -8.74
C ASP A 65 -14.88 -10.17 -9.22
N LEU A 66 -14.97 -11.25 -8.44
CA LEU A 66 -15.80 -12.41 -8.77
C LEU A 66 -17.28 -12.05 -8.93
N ASP A 67 -17.77 -11.05 -8.20
CA ASP A 67 -19.16 -10.61 -8.31
C ASP A 67 -19.38 -9.83 -9.61
N ALA A 68 -18.44 -8.97 -10.01
CA ALA A 68 -18.49 -8.31 -11.32
C ALA A 68 -18.39 -9.31 -12.47
N MET A 69 -17.49 -10.28 -12.37
CA MET A 69 -17.34 -11.35 -13.35
C MET A 69 -18.62 -12.18 -13.47
N ARG A 70 -19.22 -12.57 -12.33
CA ARG A 70 -20.50 -13.30 -12.31
C ARG A 70 -21.60 -12.49 -13.00
N ARG A 71 -21.76 -11.20 -12.65
CA ARG A 71 -22.76 -10.32 -13.29
C ARG A 71 -22.54 -10.17 -14.80
N HIS A 72 -21.30 -10.20 -15.27
CA HIS A 72 -20.96 -10.13 -16.69
C HIS A 72 -21.42 -11.39 -17.43
N VAL A 73 -21.08 -12.57 -16.91
CA VAL A 73 -21.50 -13.87 -17.48
C VAL A 73 -23.02 -14.03 -17.43
N GLU A 74 -23.67 -13.65 -16.32
CA GLU A 74 -25.14 -13.67 -16.21
C GLU A 74 -25.82 -12.78 -17.26
N ARG A 75 -25.19 -11.66 -17.64
CA ARG A 75 -25.74 -10.71 -18.61
C ARG A 75 -25.50 -11.11 -20.07
N TYR A 76 -24.34 -11.69 -20.39
CA TYR A 76 -23.91 -11.90 -21.77
C TYR A 76 -23.81 -13.38 -22.19
N GLY A 77 -24.05 -14.31 -21.26
CA GLY A 77 -24.01 -15.75 -21.53
C GLY A 77 -22.66 -16.40 -21.19
N PRO A 78 -22.58 -17.75 -21.23
CA PRO A 78 -21.38 -18.50 -20.84
C PRO A 78 -20.14 -18.16 -21.66
N GLU A 79 -20.28 -17.76 -22.93
CA GLU A 79 -19.15 -17.39 -23.80
C GLU A 79 -18.41 -16.13 -23.31
N ALA A 80 -19.09 -15.26 -22.54
CA ALA A 80 -18.50 -14.05 -21.98
C ALA A 80 -17.43 -14.32 -20.90
N ALA A 81 -17.25 -15.59 -20.48
CA ALA A 81 -16.14 -15.99 -19.63
C ALA A 81 -14.78 -15.81 -20.33
N ASP A 82 -14.74 -15.85 -21.66
CA ASP A 82 -13.51 -15.67 -22.45
C ASP A 82 -13.04 -14.21 -22.48
N ASP A 83 -13.87 -13.25 -22.05
CA ASP A 83 -13.52 -11.82 -21.97
C ASP A 83 -12.54 -11.51 -20.82
N PHE A 84 -12.39 -12.42 -19.85
CA PHE A 84 -11.55 -12.18 -18.69
C PHE A 84 -10.06 -12.40 -19.00
N THR A 85 -9.24 -11.41 -18.68
CA THR A 85 -7.79 -11.47 -18.95
C THR A 85 -7.13 -12.61 -18.17
N PRO A 86 -6.39 -13.52 -18.83
CA PRO A 86 -5.68 -14.58 -18.15
C PRO A 86 -4.50 -14.02 -17.35
N ALA A 87 -4.52 -14.26 -16.03
CA ALA A 87 -3.43 -14.05 -15.08
C ALA A 87 -2.75 -12.66 -15.13
N PRO A 88 -3.25 -11.66 -14.37
CA PRO A 88 -2.60 -10.34 -14.28
C PRO A 88 -1.13 -10.38 -13.81
N VAL A 89 -0.75 -11.44 -13.08
CA VAL A 89 0.65 -11.68 -12.66
C VAL A 89 1.41 -12.48 -13.73
N THR A 90 2.02 -11.77 -14.68
CA THR A 90 2.79 -12.38 -15.78
C THR A 90 4.20 -12.81 -15.37
N ALA A 91 4.88 -13.60 -16.22
CA ALA A 91 6.29 -13.94 -16.03
C ALA A 91 7.19 -12.69 -16.01
N ARG A 92 6.88 -11.71 -16.88
CA ARG A 92 7.55 -10.41 -16.88
C ARG A 92 7.35 -9.66 -15.56
N TRP A 93 6.12 -9.64 -15.04
CA TRP A 93 5.85 -9.00 -13.75
C TRP A 93 6.70 -9.62 -12.63
N ARG A 94 6.75 -10.96 -12.55
CA ARG A 94 7.58 -11.69 -11.57
C ARG A 94 9.08 -11.42 -11.71
N ALA A 95 9.57 -11.21 -12.94
CA ALA A 95 10.97 -10.86 -13.16
C ALA A 95 11.30 -9.42 -12.77
N GLN A 96 10.30 -8.53 -12.76
CA GLN A 96 10.48 -7.11 -12.48
C GLN A 96 10.23 -6.73 -11.02
N HIS A 97 9.48 -7.55 -10.27
CA HIS A 97 9.11 -7.28 -8.89
C HIS A 97 9.68 -8.33 -7.95
N VAL A 98 10.46 -7.89 -6.98
CA VAL A 98 11.17 -8.76 -6.03
C VAL A 98 10.72 -8.47 -4.61
N LEU A 99 10.53 -9.53 -3.84
CA LEU A 99 10.30 -9.46 -2.40
C LEU A 99 11.65 -9.47 -1.70
N VAL A 100 11.94 -8.44 -0.91
CA VAL A 100 13.21 -8.27 -0.19
C VAL A 100 12.98 -7.97 1.29
N PRO A 101 13.87 -8.43 2.18
CA PRO A 101 13.91 -7.96 3.56
C PRO A 101 14.40 -6.50 3.60
N VAL A 102 13.95 -5.75 4.59
CA VAL A 102 14.22 -4.32 4.77
C VAL A 102 14.72 -4.08 6.19
N ASP A 103 15.89 -3.45 6.30
CA ASP A 103 16.41 -2.92 7.56
C ASP A 103 16.03 -1.43 7.67
N LEU A 104 15.14 -1.11 8.61
CA LEU A 104 14.69 0.26 8.80
C LEU A 104 15.67 1.05 9.68
N ARG A 105 16.22 2.13 9.12
CA ARG A 105 17.03 3.12 9.85
C ARG A 105 16.30 4.45 9.82
N LEU A 106 15.88 4.92 10.98
CA LEU A 106 15.13 6.16 11.12
C LEU A 106 16.03 7.27 11.65
N ASP A 107 15.91 8.44 11.02
CA ASP A 107 16.34 9.71 11.58
C ASP A 107 15.10 10.50 11.99
N GLY A 108 14.58 10.22 13.18
CA GLY A 108 13.35 10.82 13.69
C GLY A 108 12.45 9.85 14.46
N PRO A 109 11.33 10.37 15.02
CA PRO A 109 10.38 9.56 15.75
C PRO A 109 9.55 8.67 14.82
N LEU A 110 9.16 7.49 15.34
CA LEU A 110 8.14 6.64 14.73
C LEU A 110 6.79 6.92 15.40
N ILE A 111 5.74 7.06 14.59
CA ILE A 111 4.36 7.17 15.07
C ILE A 111 3.69 5.80 14.95
N ASP A 112 3.27 5.23 16.09
CA ASP A 112 2.54 3.96 16.12
C ASP A 112 1.02 4.22 16.00
N LEU A 113 0.48 4.02 14.81
CA LEU A 113 -0.95 4.13 14.55
C LEU A 113 -1.74 2.88 15.00
N THR A 114 -1.09 1.83 15.49
CA THR A 114 -1.77 0.68 16.10
C THR A 114 -2.17 0.96 17.55
N ASP A 115 -1.44 1.84 18.23
CA ASP A 115 -1.80 2.35 19.54
C ASP A 115 -3.07 3.21 19.48
N LEU A 116 -4.09 2.80 20.24
CA LEU A 116 -5.37 3.49 20.28
C LEU A 116 -5.24 4.92 20.79
N SER A 117 -4.38 5.14 21.79
CA SER A 117 -4.22 6.48 22.38
C SER A 117 -3.58 7.46 21.40
N THR A 118 -2.66 6.97 20.57
CA THR A 118 -2.02 7.75 19.50
C THR A 118 -3.03 8.11 18.41
N ARG A 119 -3.88 7.15 18.00
CA ARG A 119 -4.96 7.43 17.03
C ARG A 119 -5.94 8.48 17.55
N GLN A 120 -6.43 8.33 18.78
CA GLN A 120 -7.37 9.29 19.38
C GLN A 120 -6.80 10.71 19.41
N LYS A 121 -5.53 10.87 19.81
CA LYS A 121 -4.87 12.19 19.79
C LYS A 121 -4.77 12.80 18.40
N ILE A 122 -4.56 11.97 17.37
CA ILE A 122 -4.51 12.44 15.98
C ILE A 122 -5.91 12.83 15.52
N GLU A 123 -6.92 12.02 15.81
CA GLU A 123 -8.33 12.28 15.49
C GLU A 123 -8.81 13.58 16.14
N GLU A 124 -8.56 13.77 17.45
CA GLU A 124 -8.91 14.99 18.19
C GLU A 124 -8.29 16.25 17.58
N ARG A 125 -7.02 16.18 17.13
CA ARG A 125 -6.37 17.30 16.42
C ARG A 125 -7.02 17.61 15.07
N HIS A 126 -7.66 16.64 14.44
CA HIS A 126 -8.37 16.84 13.18
C HIS A 126 -9.80 17.32 13.39
N ILE A 127 -10.40 17.18 14.58
CA ILE A 127 -11.74 17.70 14.87
C ILE A 127 -11.80 19.21 14.59
N GLU A 128 -10.79 19.97 15.05
CA GLU A 128 -10.73 21.41 14.81
C GLU A 128 -10.73 21.73 13.31
N LEU A 129 -9.97 20.97 12.51
CA LEU A 129 -9.91 21.11 11.05
C LEU A 129 -11.25 20.73 10.38
N LEU A 130 -11.88 19.64 10.83
CA LEU A 130 -13.17 19.20 10.28
C LEU A 130 -14.26 20.24 10.53
N VAL A 131 -14.33 20.79 11.75
CA VAL A 131 -15.24 21.87 12.12
C VAL A 131 -14.98 23.13 11.31
N GLU A 132 -13.71 23.52 11.11
CA GLU A 132 -13.34 24.67 10.25
C GLU A 132 -13.88 24.53 8.82
N HIS A 133 -13.95 23.30 8.31
CA HIS A 133 -14.45 22.98 6.98
C HIS A 133 -15.93 22.56 6.95
N GLY A 134 -16.67 22.71 8.06
CA GLY A 134 -18.11 22.43 8.12
C GLY A 134 -18.49 20.95 8.05
N LEU A 135 -17.58 20.06 8.46
CA LEU A 135 -17.79 18.63 8.56
C LEU A 135 -17.94 18.26 10.04
N GLU A 136 -19.12 17.78 10.44
CA GLU A 136 -19.44 17.26 11.79
C GLU A 136 -19.41 15.74 11.84
#